data_AF-A0A830CGW5-F1
#
_entry.id   AF-A0A830CGW5-F1
#
_cell.length_a   1.000
_cell.length_b   1.000
_cell.length_c   1.000
_cell.angle_alpha   90.00
_cell.angle_beta   90.00
_cell.angle_gamma   90.00
#
_symmetry.space_group_name_H-M   'P 1'
#
loop_
_entity.id
_entity.type
_entity.pdbx_description
1 polymer ?
#
loop_
_entity_poly.entity_id
_entity_poly.type
_entity_poly.pdbx_seq_one_letter_code
_entity_poly.pdbx_strand_id
1 'polypeptide(L)'
;MGLQVLWSFGLACLDIYALRIKKDLHNSVLVSLFVVGDWVTATLSLAAACSSAGIAVLYSKDLKFCTGATRLPCDRFELSIALAFVTWFLIAMSSHVMFWILASV
;
A
#
# COMPACT_ATOMS: atom_id res chain seq x y z
N MET A 1 1.15 -7.40 3.99
CA MET A 1 1.26 -7.33 2.51
C MET A 1 0.19 -8.17 1.79
N GLY A 2 -0.12 -9.42 2.20
CA GLY A 2 -1.17 -10.22 1.55
C GLY A 2 -2.57 -9.57 1.52
N LEU A 3 -2.97 -8.91 2.62
CA LEU A 3 -4.23 -8.15 2.68
C LEU A 3 -4.27 -6.98 1.69
N GLN A 4 -3.13 -6.30 1.47
CA GLN A 4 -3.02 -5.20 0.51
C GLN A 4 -3.18 -5.68 -0.94
N VAL A 5 -2.70 -6.89 -1.25
CA VAL A 5 -2.89 -7.54 -2.56
C VAL A 5 -4.35 -7.94 -2.78
N LEU A 6 -4.96 -8.60 -1.79
CA LEU A 6 -6.39 -8.96 -1.82
C LEU A 6 -7.28 -7.72 -1.96
N TRP A 7 -6.96 -6.65 -1.23
CA TRP A 7 -7.66 -5.37 -1.30
C TRP A 7 -7.53 -4.74 -2.69
N SER A 8 -6.30 -4.62 -3.20
CA SER A 8 -6.03 -4.07 -4.55
C SER A 8 -6.69 -4.89 -5.66
N PHE A 9 -6.76 -6.21 -5.50
CA PHE A 9 -7.43 -7.10 -6.44
C PHE A 9 -8.96 -6.94 -6.43
N GLY A 10 -9.56 -6.79 -5.25
CA GLY A 10 -10.99 -6.48 -5.10
C GLY A 10 -11.34 -5.16 -5.77
N LEU A 11 -10.49 -4.14 -5.55
CA LEU A 11 -10.51 -2.85 -6.21
C LEU A 11 -10.50 -2.93 -7.72
N ALA A 12 -9.53 -3.66 -8.29
CA ALA A 12 -9.40 -3.82 -9.72
C ALA A 12 -10.62 -4.54 -10.33
N CYS A 13 -11.13 -5.58 -9.66
CA CYS A 13 -12.35 -6.27 -10.09
C CYS A 13 -13.56 -5.34 -10.10
N LEU A 14 -13.70 -4.50 -9.08
CA LEU A 14 -14.80 -3.54 -8.95
C LEU A 14 -14.72 -2.44 -10.03
N ASP A 15 -13.53 -1.93 -10.31
CA ASP A 15 -13.30 -0.91 -11.34
C ASP A 15 -13.64 -1.45 -12.74
N ILE A 16 -13.20 -2.68 -13.04
CA ILE A 16 -13.60 -3.40 -14.26
C ILE A 16 -15.12 -3.57 -14.29
N TYR A 17 -15.76 -3.94 -13.18
CA TYR A 17 -17.21 -4.07 -13.12
C TYR A 17 -17.92 -2.75 -13.41
N ALA A 18 -17.44 -1.64 -12.85
CA ALA A 18 -17.96 -0.29 -13.09
C ALA A 18 -17.86 0.11 -14.57
N LEU A 19 -16.68 -0.07 -15.18
CA LEU A 19 -16.45 0.19 -16.59
C LEU A 19 -17.33 -0.66 -17.51
N ARG A 20 -17.59 -1.92 -17.13
CA ARG A 20 -18.42 -2.86 -17.91
C ARG A 20 -19.90 -2.50 -17.88
N ILE A 21 -20.37 -1.94 -16.77
CA ILE A 21 -21.78 -1.57 -16.60
C ILE A 21 -22.11 -0.17 -17.15
N LYS A 22 -21.10 0.66 -17.44
CA LYS A 22 -21.26 2.04 -17.99
C LYS A 22 -22.31 2.88 -17.24
N LYS A 23 -22.60 2.54 -15.98
CA LYS A 23 -23.41 3.36 -15.07
C LYS A 23 -22.46 3.90 -14.03
N ASP A 24 -22.51 5.21 -13.84
CA ASP A 24 -21.98 5.87 -12.66
C ASP A 24 -22.44 5.11 -11.41
N LEU A 25 -21.49 4.59 -10.63
CA LEU A 25 -21.78 4.10 -9.30
C LEU A 25 -22.05 5.30 -8.39
N HIS A 26 -23.22 5.92 -8.56
CA HIS A 26 -23.77 6.93 -7.67
C HIS A 26 -24.26 6.26 -6.36
N ASN A 27 -23.47 5.34 -5.81
CA ASN A 27 -23.69 4.80 -4.48
C ASN A 27 -22.61 5.41 -3.59
N SER A 28 -22.90 6.62 -3.09
CA SER A 28 -22.02 7.39 -2.21
C SER A 28 -21.53 6.56 -0.99
N VAL A 29 -22.34 5.59 -0.56
CA VAL A 29 -21.98 4.61 0.49
C VAL A 29 -20.80 3.71 0.10
N LEU A 30 -20.75 3.22 -1.16
CA LEU A 30 -19.67 2.36 -1.62
C LEU A 30 -18.35 3.15 -1.77
N VAL A 31 -18.44 4.38 -2.28
CA VAL A 31 -17.30 5.28 -2.45
C VAL A 31 -16.76 5.76 -1.09
N SER A 32 -17.64 6.00 -0.11
CA SER A 32 -17.24 6.34 1.26
C SER A 32 -16.54 5.16 1.97
N LEU A 33 -17.08 3.95 1.86
CA LEU A 33 -16.45 2.74 2.39
C LEU A 33 -15.07 2.50 1.76
N PHE A 34 -14.93 2.84 0.49
CA PHE A 34 -13.67 2.78 -0.24
C PHE A 34 -12.62 3.75 0.31
N VAL A 35 -12.98 5.03 0.45
CA VAL A 35 -12.09 6.05 1.02
C VAL A 35 -11.59 5.62 2.40
N VAL A 36 -12.47 5.13 3.26
CA VAL A 36 -12.09 4.66 4.60
C VAL A 36 -11.18 3.42 4.52
N GLY A 37 -11.49 2.46 3.65
CA GLY A 37 -10.71 1.24 3.48
C GLY A 37 -9.29 1.48 2.96
N ASP A 38 -9.12 2.37 1.98
CA ASP A 38 -7.81 2.77 1.48
C ASP A 38 -7.00 3.53 2.53
N TRP A 39 -7.67 4.35 3.33
CA TRP A 39 -7.01 5.10 4.40
C TRP A 39 -6.49 4.18 5.52
N VAL A 40 -7.29 3.20 5.93
CA VAL A 40 -6.87 2.17 6.89
C VAL A 40 -5.73 1.33 6.33
N THR A 41 -5.85 0.90 5.07
CA THR A 41 -4.82 0.08 4.40
C THR A 41 -3.52 0.84 4.23
N ALA A 42 -3.57 2.13 3.89
CA ALA A 42 -2.41 3.01 3.82
C ALA A 42 -1.72 3.12 5.19
N THR A 43 -2.47 3.38 6.26
CA THR A 43 -1.91 3.50 7.61
C THR A 43 -1.22 2.21 8.05
N LEU A 44 -1.85 1.06 7.78
CA LEU A 44 -1.28 -0.24 8.11
C LEU A 44 -0.01 -0.55 7.30
N SER A 45 0.02 -0.17 6.01
CA SER A 45 1.19 -0.36 5.15
C SER A 45 2.36 0.53 5.58
N LEU A 46 2.09 1.78 5.99
CA LEU A 46 3.09 2.69 6.55
C LEU A 46 3.69 2.13 7.84
N ALA A 47 2.84 1.64 8.76
CA ALA A 47 3.30 1.04 10.01
C ALA A 47 4.21 -0.17 9.76
N ALA A 48 3.83 -1.03 8.80
CA ALA A 48 4.64 -2.18 8.40
C ALA A 48 5.97 -1.76 7.75
N ALA A 49 5.97 -0.74 6.89
CA ALA A 49 7.17 -0.23 6.23
C ALA A 49 8.15 0.40 7.25
N CYS A 50 7.66 1.24 8.16
CA CYS A 50 8.45 1.86 9.23
C CYS A 50 9.04 0.82 10.20
N SER A 51 8.26 -0.20 10.58
CA SER A 51 8.76 -1.29 11.43
C SER A 51 9.87 -2.08 10.73
N SER A 52 9.69 -2.38 9.43
CA SER A 52 10.69 -3.09 8.63
C SER A 52 11.97 -2.27 8.42
N ALA A 53 11.84 -0.95 8.22
CA ALA A 53 12.97 -0.03 8.09
C ALA A 53 13.80 0.06 9.38
N GLY A 54 13.15 0.11 10.55
CA GLY A 54 13.84 0.10 11.85
C GLY A 54 14.68 -1.17 12.05
N ILE A 55 14.13 -2.33 11.67
CA ILE A 55 14.85 -3.61 11.70
C ILE A 55 16.01 -3.62 10.69
N ALA A 56 15.83 -3.08 9.48
CA ALA A 56 16.90 -3.00 8.49
C ALA A 56 18.10 -2.15 8.95
N VAL A 57 17.84 -1.04 9.64
CA VAL A 57 18.90 -0.20 10.23
C VAL A 57 19.65 -0.97 11.32
N LEU A 58 18.94 -1.70 12.18
CA LEU A 58 19.56 -2.52 13.23
C LEU A 58 20.43 -3.66 12.65
N TYR A 59 19.96 -4.34 11.60
CA TYR A 59 20.73 -5.39 10.93
C TYR A 59 21.98 -4.87 10.21
N SER A 60 21.89 -3.69 9.59
CA SER A 60 22.98 -3.10 8.82
C SER A 60 24.01 -2.36 9.68
N LYS A 61 23.59 -1.64 10.72
CA LYS A 61 24.45 -0.79 11.54
C LYS A 61 25.07 -1.51 12.74
N ASP A 62 24.29 -2.32 13.46
CA ASP A 62 24.75 -2.92 14.73
C ASP A 62 25.34 -4.32 14.57
N LEU A 63 24.70 -5.16 13.76
CA LEU A 63 25.06 -6.59 13.70
C LEU A 63 26.05 -6.95 12.57
N LYS A 64 26.34 -6.02 11.64
CA LYS A 64 27.21 -6.22 10.45
C LYS A 64 26.94 -7.52 9.68
N PHE A 65 25.74 -8.07 9.76
CA PHE A 65 25.38 -9.31 9.04
C PHE A 65 25.44 -9.14 7.52
N CYS A 66 25.31 -7.91 7.01
CA CYS A 66 25.45 -7.61 5.58
C CYS A 66 26.90 -7.70 5.05
N THR A 67 27.91 -7.76 5.94
CA THR A 67 29.34 -7.79 5.58
C THR A 67 30.10 -8.95 6.24
N GLY A 68 29.57 -9.51 7.33
CA GLY A 68 30.10 -10.67 8.05
C GLY A 68 29.72 -12.03 7.44
N ALA A 69 30.16 -13.12 8.10
CA ALA A 69 30.20 -14.51 7.61
C ALA A 69 28.86 -15.14 7.14
N THR A 70 27.73 -14.48 7.32
CA THR A 70 26.41 -14.91 6.82
C THR A 70 25.93 -13.94 5.75
N ARG A 71 26.10 -14.33 4.48
CA ARG A 71 25.84 -13.50 3.29
C ARG A 71 24.34 -13.31 3.03
N LEU A 72 23.64 -12.63 3.93
CA LEU A 72 22.24 -12.25 3.72
C LEU A 72 22.16 -11.16 2.64
N PRO A 73 21.23 -11.26 1.67
CA PRO A 73 21.08 -10.26 0.60
C PRO A 73 20.39 -9.00 1.14
N CYS A 74 21.11 -8.20 1.93
CA CYS A 74 20.59 -6.96 2.52
C CYS A 74 20.10 -5.96 1.47
N ASP A 75 20.74 -5.93 0.30
CA ASP A 75 20.33 -5.11 -0.85
C ASP A 75 18.87 -5.36 -1.27
N ARG A 76 18.46 -6.64 -1.33
CA ARG A 76 17.07 -7.01 -1.68
C ARG A 76 16.07 -6.65 -0.58
N PHE A 77 16.51 -6.68 0.67
CA PHE A 77 15.67 -6.32 1.81
C PHE A 77 15.42 -4.81 1.86
N GLU A 78 16.46 -4.01 1.64
CA GLU A 78 16.36 -2.56 1.53
C GLU A 78 15.49 -2.14 0.34
N LEU A 79 15.68 -2.78 -0.83
CA LEU A 79 14.84 -2.56 -2.00
C LEU A 79 13.36 -2.88 -1.73
N SER A 80 13.08 -3.97 -1.01
CA SER A 80 11.70 -4.35 -0.62
C SER A 80 11.04 -3.29 0.28
N ILE A 81 11.81 -2.72 1.21
CA ILE A 81 11.33 -1.64 2.08
C ILE A 81 11.06 -0.37 1.28
N ALA A 82 11.95 0.01 0.36
CA ALA A 82 11.74 1.15 -0.52
C ALA A 82 10.47 0.98 -1.37
N LEU A 83 10.26 -0.21 -1.95
CA LEU A 83 9.04 -0.54 -2.68
C LEU A 83 7.80 -0.46 -1.78
N ALA A 84 7.87 -0.89 -0.52
CA ALA A 84 6.76 -0.74 0.42
C ALA A 84 6.37 0.74 0.63
N PHE A 85 7.36 1.64 0.80
CA PHE A 85 7.11 3.08 0.89
C PHE A 85 6.48 3.65 -0.39
N VAL A 86 6.94 3.22 -1.57
CA VAL A 86 6.35 3.63 -2.85
C VAL A 86 4.90 3.15 -2.96
N THR A 87 4.60 1.90 -2.59
CA THR A 87 3.22 1.39 -2.63
C THR A 87 2.30 2.15 -1.69
N TRP A 88 2.78 2.51 -0.50
CA TRP A 88 2.03 3.34 0.43
C TRP A 88 1.69 4.71 -0.17
N PHE A 89 2.67 5.37 -0.80
CA PHE A 89 2.46 6.67 -1.44
C PHE A 89 1.44 6.60 -2.58
N LEU A 90 1.50 5.56 -3.41
CA LEU A 90 0.53 5.34 -4.49
C LEU A 90 -0.90 5.11 -3.97
N ILE A 91 -1.05 4.35 -2.88
CA ILE A 91 -2.36 4.16 -2.22
C ILE A 91 -2.88 5.50 -1.68
N ALA A 92 -2.02 6.30 -1.05
CA ALA A 92 -2.41 7.63 -0.56
C ALA A 92 -2.92 8.53 -1.70
N MET A 93 -2.20 8.57 -2.83
CA MET A 93 -2.63 9.32 -4.02
C MET A 93 -3.98 8.81 -4.56
N SER A 94 -4.18 7.49 -4.64
CA SER A 94 -5.44 6.88 -5.08
C SER A 94 -6.61 7.27 -4.17
N SER A 95 -6.41 7.20 -2.84
CA SER A 95 -7.42 7.59 -1.85
C SER A 95 -7.84 9.07 -1.99
N HIS A 96 -6.87 9.95 -2.29
CA HIS A 96 -7.12 11.36 -2.48
C HIS A 96 -7.90 11.65 -3.76
N VAL A 97 -7.59 10.97 -4.86
CA VAL A 97 -8.36 11.08 -6.12
C VAL A 97 -9.79 10.59 -5.92
N MET A 98 -9.98 9.45 -5.25
CA MET A 98 -11.33 8.93 -4.99
C MET A 98 -12.14 9.85 -4.07
N PHE A 99 -11.50 10.45 -3.07
CA PHE A 99 -12.12 11.47 -2.22
C PHE A 99 -12.55 12.70 -3.03
N TRP A 100 -11.73 13.13 -3.98
CA TRP A 100 -12.05 14.25 -4.88
C TRP A 100 -13.23 13.92 -5.81
N ILE A 101 -13.29 12.70 -6.32
CA ILE A 101 -14.43 12.21 -7.11
C ILE A 101 -15.70 12.21 -6.27
N LEU A 102 -15.63 11.75 -5.01
CA LEU A 102 -16.75 11.81 -4.06
C LEU A 102 -17.19 13.24 -3.72
N ALA A 103 -16.27 14.21 -3.70
CA ALA A 103 -16.62 15.61 -3.47
C ALA A 103 -17.20 16.29 -4.72
N SER A 104 -16.95 15.73 -5.91
CA SER A 104 -17.44 16.26 -7.20
C SER A 104 -18.80 15.72 -7.64
N VAL A 105 -19.33 14.69 -6.96
CA VAL A 105 -20.68 14.13 -7.18
C VAL A 105 -21.70 14.81 -6.28
#